data_AF-A0A6B3FVZ3-F1
#
_entry.id   AF-A0A6B3FVZ3-F1
#
_cell.length_a   1.000
_cell.length_b   1.000
_cell.length_c   1.000
_cell.angle_alpha   90.00
_cell.angle_beta   90.00
_cell.angle_gamma   90.00
#
_symmetry.space_group_name_H-M   'P 1'
#
loop_
_entity.id
_entity.type
_entity.pdbx_description
1 polymer ?
#
loop_
_entity_poly.entity_id
_entity_poly.type
_entity_poly.pdbx_seq_one_letter_code
_entity_poly.pdbx_strand_id
1 'polypeptide(L)' 'MARVSQEHLDARRRQILSGAARCFARNGFHGTSMQDVLKEVGLSAGAVYRYFPGKEDIIAAITEETFGVIRGAFEE' A
#
# COMPACT_ATOMS: atom_id res chain seq x y z
N MET A 1 12.91 -22.34 -10.07
CA MET A 1 12.19 -21.06 -10.21
C MET A 1 13.11 -19.94 -9.75
N ALA A 2 13.32 -18.89 -10.54
CA ALA A 2 14.19 -17.78 -10.16
C ALA A 2 13.59 -17.01 -8.96
N ARG A 3 14.43 -16.70 -7.97
CA ARG A 3 14.04 -15.89 -6.81
C ARG A 3 13.71 -14.47 -7.30
N VAL A 4 12.51 -14.00 -7.01
CA VAL A 4 12.10 -12.61 -7.31
C VAL A 4 13.07 -11.65 -6.61
N SER A 5 13.57 -10.65 -7.32
CA SER A 5 14.49 -9.66 -6.76
C SER A 5 13.81 -8.82 -5.67
N GLN A 6 14.58 -8.33 -4.70
CA GLN A 6 14.05 -7.44 -3.67
C GLN A 6 13.42 -6.18 -4.28
N GLU A 7 14.05 -5.63 -5.32
CA GLU A 7 13.53 -4.48 -6.06
C GLU A 7 12.11 -4.72 -6.61
N HIS A 8 11.84 -5.91 -7.14
CA HIS A 8 10.51 -6.25 -7.63
C HIS A 8 9.48 -6.34 -6.48
N LEU A 9 9.89 -6.87 -5.32
CA LEU A 9 9.04 -6.92 -4.13
C LEU A 9 8.70 -5.51 -3.64
N ASP A 10 9.69 -4.62 -3.58
CA ASP A 10 9.51 -3.24 -3.11
C ASP A 10 8.67 -2.43 -4.09
N ALA A 11 8.89 -2.60 -5.40
CA ALA A 11 8.07 -1.98 -6.43
C ALA A 11 6.61 -2.43 -6.32
N ARG A 12 6.37 -3.71 -6.05
CA ARG A 12 5.01 -4.23 -5.86
C ARG A 12 4.37 -3.71 -4.58
N ARG A 13 5.11 -3.62 -3.47
CA ARG A 13 4.64 -2.98 -2.23
C ARG A 13 4.21 -1.53 -2.50
N ARG A 14 5.06 -0.73 -3.15
CA ARG A 14 4.75 0.67 -3.52
C ARG A 14 3.51 0.80 -4.41
N GLN A 15 3.33 -0.11 -5.37
CA GLN A 15 2.14 -0.13 -6.22
C GLN A 15 0.86 -0.31 -5.38
N ILE A 16 0.88 -1.23 -4.41
CA ILE A 16 -0.27 -1.49 -3.55
C ILE A 16 -0.58 -0.26 -2.69
N LEU A 17 0.42 0.30 -2.01
CA LEU A 17 0.26 1.49 -1.17
C LEU A 17 -0.30 2.67 -1.96
N SER A 18 0.26 2.93 -3.15
CA SER A 18 -0.18 4.03 -4.01
C SER A 18 -1.62 3.87 -4.50
N GLY A 19 -2.03 2.65 -4.88
CA GLY A 19 -3.41 2.39 -5.29
C GLY A 19 -4.39 2.52 -4.12
N ALA A 20 -4.07 1.93 -2.98
CA ALA A 20 -4.90 2.05 -1.78
C ALA A 20 -5.04 3.50 -1.32
N ALA A 21 -3.96 4.29 -1.35
CA ALA A 21 -4.01 5.72 -1.03
C ALA A 21 -5.00 6.47 -1.93
N ARG A 22 -5.05 6.17 -3.23
CA ARG A 22 -6.05 6.77 -4.14
C ARG A 22 -7.48 6.35 -3.79
N CYS A 23 -7.70 5.08 -3.44
CA CYS A 23 -9.02 4.63 -2.96
C CYS A 23 -9.44 5.37 -1.69
N PHE A 24 -8.55 5.43 -0.69
CA PHE A 24 -8.83 6.09 0.58
C PHE A 24 -9.08 7.59 0.42
N ALA A 25 -8.31 8.27 -0.43
CA ALA A 25 -8.51 9.68 -0.72
C ALA A 25 -9.85 9.96 -1.43
N ARG A 26 -10.28 9.05 -2.32
CA ARG A 26 -11.50 9.21 -3.11
C ARG A 26 -12.78 8.85 -2.33
N ASN A 27 -12.73 7.78 -1.52
CA ASN A 27 -13.91 7.17 -0.91
C ASN A 27 -13.92 7.27 0.63
N GLY A 28 -12.84 7.76 1.23
CA GLY A 28 -12.58 7.64 2.67
C GLY A 28 -12.13 6.23 3.06
N PHE A 29 -11.52 6.10 4.24
CA PHE A 29 -11.02 4.82 4.75
C PHE A 29 -12.14 3.81 5.02
N HIS A 30 -13.19 4.23 5.74
CA HIS A 30 -14.31 3.34 6.05
C HIS A 30 -15.13 2.96 4.81
N GLY A 31 -15.25 3.87 3.83
CA GLY A 31 -15.93 3.62 2.55
C GLY A 31 -15.14 2.80 1.52
N THR A 32 -13.90 2.42 1.83
CA THR A 32 -13.06 1.60 0.95
C THR A 32 -13.04 0.14 1.43
N SER A 33 -13.35 -0.80 0.55
CA SER A 33 -13.18 -2.24 0.79
C SER A 33 -11.84 -2.75 0.26
N MET A 34 -11.42 -3.95 0.67
CA MET A 34 -10.27 -4.61 0.04
C MET A 34 -10.52 -4.86 -1.46
N GLN A 35 -11.75 -5.16 -1.86
CA GLN A 35 -12.09 -5.40 -3.26
C GLN A 35 -11.88 -4.14 -4.13
N ASP A 36 -12.17 -2.95 -3.58
CA ASP A 36 -11.89 -1.68 -4.26
C ASP A 36 -10.39 -1.49 -4.47
N VAL A 37 -9.58 -1.80 -3.45
CA VAL A 37 -8.11 -1.73 -3.54
C VAL A 37 -7.60 -2.69 -4.60
N LEU A 38 -8.05 -3.95 -4.59
CA LEU A 38 -7.66 -4.96 -5.59
C LEU A 38 -7.96 -4.50 -7.02
N LYS A 39 -9.14 -3.92 -7.23
CA LYS A 39 -9.56 -3.38 -8.53
C LYS A 39 -8.71 -2.19 -8.97
N GLU A 40 -8.40 -1.27 -8.05
CA GLU A 40 -7.58 -0.09 -8.32
C GLU A 40 -6.13 -0.45 -8.66
N VAL A 41 -5.55 -1.45 -8.00
CA VAL A 41 -4.14 -1.84 -8.24
C VAL A 41 -3.96 -2.78 -9.43
N GLY A 42 -5.03 -3.43 -9.90
CA GLY A 42 -4.99 -4.38 -11.01
C GLY A 42 -4.19 -5.67 -10.70
N LEU A 43 -4.21 -6.11 -9.44
CA LEU A 43 -3.48 -7.30 -8.97
C LEU A 43 -4.44 -8.38 -8.49
N SER A 44 -3.98 -9.63 -8.47
CA SER A 44 -4.75 -10.70 -7.85
C SER A 44 -4.85 -10.51 -6.33
N ALA A 45 -5.92 -11.03 -5.74
CA ALA A 45 -6.11 -11.03 -4.29
C ALA A 45 -4.88 -11.60 -3.55
N GLY A 46 -4.41 -12.79 -3.94
CA GLY A 46 -3.24 -13.42 -3.33
C GLY A 46 -1.96 -12.59 -3.45
N ALA A 47 -1.79 -11.83 -4.54
CA ALA A 47 -0.64 -10.95 -4.70
C ALA A 47 -0.67 -9.77 -3.71
N VAL A 48 -1.84 -9.23 -3.40
CA VAL A 48 -1.99 -8.13 -2.42
C VAL A 48 -1.95 -8.65 -0.99
N TYR A 49 -2.68 -9.72 -0.69
CA TYR A 49 -2.72 -10.33 0.64
C TYR A 49 -1.37 -10.89 1.09
N ARG A 50 -0.44 -11.16 0.17
CA ARG A 50 0.95 -11.48 0.51
C ARG A 50 1.70 -10.33 1.19
N TYR A 51 1.31 -9.08 0.92
CA TYR A 51 1.93 -7.89 1.52
C TYR A 51 1.11 -7.32 2.67
N PHE A 52 -0.22 -7.31 2.54
CA PHE A 52 -1.11 -6.67 3.49
C PHE A 52 -2.35 -7.52 3.78
N PRO A 53 -2.54 -7.99 5.02
CA PRO A 53 -3.72 -8.76 5.43
C PRO A 53 -5.04 -7.99 5.27
N GLY A 54 -5.03 -6.68 5.50
CA GLY A 54 -6.22 -5.83 5.40
C GLY A 54 -5.91 -4.38 5.06
N LYS A 55 -6.97 -3.57 4.95
CA LYS A 55 -6.84 -2.14 4.63
C LYS A 55 -6.26 -1.34 5.78
N GLU A 56 -6.43 -1.84 7.01
CA GLU A 56 -5.85 -1.35 8.25
C GLU A 56 -4.32 -1.40 8.20
N ASP A 57 -3.75 -2.51 7.72
CA ASP A 57 -2.29 -2.64 7.55
C ASP A 57 -1.76 -1.70 6.46
N ILE A 58 -2.55 -1.51 5.39
CA ILE A 58 -2.18 -0.62 4.30
C ILE A 58 -2.16 0.84 4.78
N ILE A 59 -3.21 1.31 5.47
CA ILE A 59 -3.23 2.69 5.96
C ILE A 59 -2.16 2.92 7.01
N ALA A 60 -1.87 1.94 7.87
CA ALA A 60 -0.77 2.02 8.82
C ALA A 60 0.58 2.20 8.11
N ALA A 61 0.87 1.41 7.08
CA ALA A 61 2.09 1.54 6.29
C ALA A 61 2.19 2.87 5.54
N ILE A 62 1.09 3.35 4.93
CA ILE A 62 1.06 4.69 4.29
C ILE A 62 1.39 5.78 5.31
N THR A 63 0.80 5.67 6.50
CA THR A 63 0.96 6.64 7.58
C THR A 63 2.40 6.63 8.11
N GLU A 64 3.00 5.45 8.29
CA GLU A 64 4.40 5.29 8.69
C GLU A 64 5.36 5.93 7.67
N GLU A 65 5.17 5.66 6.36
CA GLU A 65 5.99 6.26 5.30
C GLU A 65 5.86 7.79 5.29
N THR A 66 4.64 8.31 5.44
CA THR A 66 4.36 9.75 5.46
C THR A 66 4.99 10.44 6.67
N PHE A 67 4.82 9.87 7.87
CA PHE A 67 5.43 10.41 9.08
C PHE A 67 6.96 10.33 9.06
N GLY A 68 7.53 9.31 8.40
CA GLY A 68 8.97 9.24 8.17
C GLY A 68 9.51 10.45 7.42
N VAL A 69 8.83 10.89 6.37
CA VAL A 69 9.19 12.09 5.60
C VAL A 69 9.06 13.35 6.44
N ILE A 70 7.95 13.51 7.15
CA ILE A 70 7.70 14.68 8.02
C ILE A 70 8.76 14.77 9.12
N ARG A 71 9.10 13.65 9.75
CA ARG A 71 10.14 13.58 10.79
C ARG A 71 11.50 14.00 10.26
N GLY A 72 11.89 13.54 9.08
CA GLY A 72 13.15 13.94 8.45
C GLY A 72 13.24 15.46 8.26
N ALA A 73 12.13 16.10 7.87
CA ALA A 73 12.08 17.56 7.71
C ALA A 73 12.19 18.36 9.03
N PHE A 74 12.02 17.72 10.19
CA PHE A 74 12.24 18.35 11.50
C PHE A 74 13.64 18.11 12.07
N GLU A 75 14.38 17.13 11.53
CA GLU A 75 15.74 16.79 11.95
C GLU A 75 16.82 17.54 11.14
N GLU A 76 16.41 18.28 10.10
CA GLU A 76 17.21 19.25 9.33
C GLU A 76 17.13 20.67 9.92
#